data_AF-A0A8H7FXF1-F1
#
_entry.id   AF-A0A8H7FXF1-F1
#
_cell.length_a   1.000
_cell.length_b   1.000
_cell.length_c   1.000
_cell.angle_alpha   90.00
_cell.angle_beta   90.00
_cell.angle_gamma   90.00
#
_symmetry.space_group_name_H-M   'P 1'
#
loop_
_entity.id
_entity.type
_entity.pdbx_description
1 polymer ?
#
loop_
_entity_poly.entity_id
_entity_poly.type
_entity_poly.pdbx_seq_one_letter_code
_entity_poly.pdbx_strand_id
1 'polypeptide(L)'
;MDVAWKRFFIRSKIEPHEYWYCPNTPVGSQIYTSREERTPFRVRIVDGRMKDGTIMIGTDPIVITSVDAPNRPVGIKERWLKLTAAGEQTAMKLSDLRNRFSSSDRTSIAGKDVTGKPLFERQGNGQYWELVSA
;
A
#
# COMPACT_ATOMS: atom_id res chain seq x y z
N MET A 1 19.63 12.02 -14.29
CA MET A 1 18.32 12.02 -14.94
C MET A 1 17.33 11.48 -13.92
N ASP A 2 16.63 12.37 -13.21
CA ASP A 2 15.56 11.98 -12.30
C ASP A 2 14.31 11.70 -13.11
N VAL A 3 14.01 10.41 -13.34
CA VAL A 3 12.65 10.03 -13.67
C VAL A 3 11.84 10.32 -12.41
N ALA A 4 10.94 11.29 -12.47
CA ALA A 4 10.03 11.60 -11.38
C ALA A 4 9.13 10.38 -11.13
N TRP A 5 9.57 9.49 -10.24
CA TRP A 5 8.81 8.31 -9.84
C TRP A 5 7.44 8.78 -9.34
N LYS A 6 6.37 8.45 -10.07
CA LYS A 6 5.00 8.81 -9.66
C LYS A 6 4.71 8.23 -8.28
N ARG A 7 4.33 9.10 -7.35
CA ARG A 7 3.97 8.77 -5.97
C ARG A 7 2.46 8.91 -5.83
N PHE A 8 1.86 8.02 -5.07
CA PHE A 8 0.43 7.98 -4.85
C PHE A 8 0.12 7.84 -3.37
N PHE A 9 -0.92 8.53 -2.91
CA PHE A 9 -1.65 8.10 -1.73
C PHE A 9 -2.62 7.00 -2.15
N ILE A 10 -2.81 6.00 -1.30
CA ILE A 10 -3.80 4.94 -1.52
C ILE A 10 -4.98 5.23 -0.59
N ARG A 11 -6.13 5.56 -1.17
CA ARG A 11 -7.33 6.05 -0.45
C ARG A 11 -8.47 5.05 -0.51
N SER A 12 -9.25 4.93 0.55
CA SER A 12 -10.52 4.18 0.49
C SER A 12 -11.55 4.92 -0.36
N LYS A 13 -12.19 4.23 -1.29
CA LYS A 13 -13.31 4.79 -2.08
C LYS A 13 -14.61 4.87 -1.28
N ILE A 14 -14.73 4.08 -0.20
CA ILE A 14 -15.94 4.00 0.63
C ILE A 14 -15.84 5.01 1.79
N GLU A 15 -14.65 5.19 2.35
CA GLU A 15 -14.35 6.22 3.35
C GLU A 15 -13.25 7.16 2.82
N PRO A 16 -13.55 8.20 2.03
CA PRO A 16 -12.54 9.04 1.35
C PRO A 16 -11.59 9.82 2.26
N HIS A 17 -11.80 9.78 3.57
CA HIS A 17 -10.89 10.34 4.56
C HIS A 17 -9.86 9.33 5.07
N GLU A 18 -10.01 8.05 4.76
CA GLU A 18 -9.08 6.98 5.18
C GLU A 18 -8.04 6.72 4.08
N TYR A 19 -6.78 6.93 4.43
CA TYR A 19 -5.62 6.70 3.56
C TYR A 19 -4.71 5.63 4.15
N TRP A 20 -4.03 4.88 3.30
CA TRP A 20 -2.97 3.99 3.75
C TRP A 20 -1.87 4.77 4.45
N TYR A 21 -1.48 4.25 5.60
CA TYR A 21 -0.48 4.84 6.49
C TYR A 21 0.50 3.76 6.95
N CYS A 22 1.79 4.06 6.80
CA CYS A 22 2.90 3.25 7.24
C CYS A 22 3.66 4.03 8.32
N PRO A 23 3.37 3.82 9.61
CA PRO A 23 3.92 4.64 10.69
C PRO A 23 5.43 4.51 10.86
N ASN A 24 5.98 3.35 10.48
CA ASN A 24 7.38 3.00 10.68
C ASN A 24 7.90 2.24 9.45
N THR A 25 9.21 2.34 9.19
CA THR A 25 9.91 1.71 8.06
C THR A 25 10.70 0.41 8.36
N PRO A 26 10.87 -0.08 9.61
CA PRO A 26 11.44 -1.40 9.87
C PRO A 26 10.67 -2.55 9.19
N VAL A 27 11.36 -3.67 8.95
CA VAL A 27 10.72 -4.88 8.40
C VAL A 27 9.66 -5.36 9.40
N GLY A 28 8.51 -5.82 8.88
CA GLY A 28 7.38 -6.25 9.69
C GLY A 28 6.49 -5.11 10.17
N SER A 29 6.79 -3.85 9.82
CA SER A 29 5.93 -2.72 10.15
C SER A 29 4.57 -2.89 9.49
N GLN A 30 3.52 -2.85 10.31
CA GLN A 30 2.13 -2.97 9.90
C GLN A 30 1.68 -1.74 9.08
N ILE A 31 0.90 -1.98 8.02
CA ILE A 31 0.20 -0.93 7.28
C ILE A 31 -1.20 -0.75 7.89
N TYR A 32 -1.61 0.49 8.05
CA TYR A 32 -2.89 0.92 8.60
C TYR A 32 -3.65 1.75 7.57
N THR A 33 -4.92 2.05 7.83
CA THR A 33 -5.53 3.29 7.38
C THR A 33 -5.57 4.33 8.50
N SER A 34 -5.43 5.60 8.15
CA SER A 34 -5.55 6.74 9.06
C SER A 34 -6.28 7.89 8.38
N ARG A 35 -6.88 8.76 9.19
CA ARG A 35 -7.51 10.02 8.75
C ARG A 35 -6.62 11.23 9.01
N GLU A 36 -5.65 11.06 9.90
CA GLU A 36 -4.74 12.06 10.41
C GLU A 36 -3.46 12.11 9.58
N GLU A 37 -2.95 10.94 9.19
CA GLU A 37 -1.69 10.78 8.47
C GLU A 37 -1.85 9.91 7.23
N ARG A 38 -0.97 10.13 6.24
CA ARG A 38 -0.94 9.37 4.99
C ARG A 38 0.48 9.16 4.52
N THR A 39 0.76 7.97 4.00
CA THR A 39 2.08 7.65 3.45
C THR A 39 2.03 7.68 1.92
N PRO A 40 2.96 8.39 1.25
CA PRO A 40 3.10 8.27 -0.19
C PRO A 40 3.76 6.94 -0.55
N PHE A 41 3.16 6.22 -1.50
CA PHE A 41 3.64 4.95 -2.03
C PHE A 41 4.06 5.07 -3.48
N ARG A 42 4.99 4.22 -3.89
CA ARG A 42 5.31 3.94 -5.29
C ARG A 42 4.62 2.65 -5.69
N VAL A 43 3.98 2.64 -6.85
CA VAL A 43 3.37 1.44 -7.45
C VAL A 43 4.05 1.18 -8.78
N ARG A 44 4.64 -0.01 -8.96
CA ARG A 44 5.39 -0.39 -10.17
C ARG A 44 5.01 -1.79 -10.62
N ILE A 45 5.10 -2.08 -11.91
CA ILE A 45 5.01 -3.46 -12.42
C ILE A 45 6.30 -4.22 -12.05
N VAL A 46 6.16 -5.51 -11.73
CA VAL A 46 7.28 -6.39 -11.33
C VAL A 46 8.32 -6.52 -12.45
N ASP A 47 7.90 -6.65 -13.71
CA ASP A 47 8.75 -6.93 -14.89
C ASP A 47 9.74 -5.78 -15.22
N GLY A 48 9.68 -4.63 -14.52
CA GLY A 48 10.71 -3.57 -14.63
C GLY A 48 10.82 -2.88 -15.99
N ARG A 49 10.12 -3.36 -17.01
CA ARG A 49 10.12 -2.86 -18.40
C ARG A 49 9.10 -1.74 -18.64
N MET A 50 8.52 -1.17 -17.59
CA MET A 50 7.60 -0.05 -17.76
C MET A 50 8.32 1.15 -18.37
N LYS A 51 7.79 1.63 -19.48
CA LYS A 51 8.16 2.92 -20.07
C LYS A 51 7.13 3.95 -19.61
N ASP A 52 7.52 5.22 -19.65
CA ASP A 52 6.56 6.30 -19.41
C ASP A 52 5.38 6.19 -20.38
N GLY A 53 4.16 6.33 -19.85
CA GLY A 53 2.93 6.16 -20.61
C GLY A 53 2.39 4.72 -20.66
N THR A 54 3.09 3.72 -20.10
CA THR A 54 2.51 2.38 -19.95
C THR A 54 1.23 2.42 -19.10
N ILE A 55 0.15 1.87 -19.65
CA ILE A 55 -1.12 1.69 -18.94
C ILE A 55 -1.02 0.42 -18.10
N MET A 56 -1.26 0.56 -16.79
CA MET A 56 -1.42 -0.60 -15.90
C MET A 56 -2.85 -1.10 -15.93
N ILE A 57 -3.03 -2.41 -16.12
CA ILE A 57 -4.32 -3.10 -16.09
C ILE A 57 -4.43 -4.00 -14.86
N GLY A 58 -5.66 -4.41 -14.52
CA GLY A 58 -5.95 -5.10 -13.27
C GLY A 58 -5.12 -6.39 -13.05
N THR A 59 -4.80 -7.11 -14.12
CA THR A 59 -4.04 -8.37 -14.06
C THR A 59 -2.53 -8.18 -13.88
N ASP A 60 -2.03 -6.95 -14.02
CA ASP A 60 -0.59 -6.70 -13.97
C ASP A 60 -0.04 -6.98 -12.57
N PRO A 61 1.06 -7.76 -12.46
CA PRO A 61 1.75 -7.94 -11.22
C PRO A 61 2.48 -6.65 -10.84
N ILE A 62 2.15 -6.10 -9.68
CA ILE A 62 2.70 -4.88 -9.13
C ILE A 62 3.46 -5.12 -7.83
N VAL A 63 4.35 -4.18 -7.54
CA VAL A 63 5.01 -3.99 -6.26
C VAL A 63 4.62 -2.61 -5.73
N ILE A 64 4.22 -2.57 -4.47
CA ILE A 64 3.93 -1.32 -3.74
C ILE A 64 5.04 -1.12 -2.72
N THR A 65 5.68 0.05 -2.69
CA THR A 65 6.69 0.41 -1.67
C THR A 65 6.38 1.77 -1.07
N SER A 66 6.63 1.94 0.23
CA SER A 66 6.62 3.29 0.81
C SER A 66 7.77 4.11 0.21
N VAL A 67 7.55 5.40 -0.03
CA VAL A 67 8.61 6.32 -0.48
C VAL A 67 9.74 6.39 0.55
N ASP A 68 9.42 6.22 1.84
CA ASP A 68 10.39 6.25 2.94
C ASP A 68 11.14 4.93 3.13
N ALA A 69 10.68 3.86 2.46
CA ALA A 69 11.29 2.53 2.49
C ALA A 69 11.25 1.87 1.10
N PRO A 70 11.94 2.45 0.10
CA PRO A 70 11.76 2.09 -1.32
C PRO A 70 12.25 0.67 -1.66
N ASN A 71 13.10 0.09 -0.81
CA ASN A 71 13.60 -1.28 -0.95
C ASN A 71 12.75 -2.32 -0.21
N ARG A 72 11.70 -1.91 0.52
CA ARG A 72 10.86 -2.80 1.33
C ARG A 72 9.44 -2.78 0.78
N PRO A 73 9.04 -3.81 0.03
CA PRO A 73 7.71 -3.83 -0.54
C PRO A 73 6.66 -4.13 0.54
N VAL A 74 5.43 -3.73 0.24
CA VAL A 74 4.26 -4.14 1.01
C VAL A 74 3.94 -5.58 0.63
N GLY A 75 3.76 -6.43 1.63
CA GLY A 75 3.37 -7.83 1.49
C GLY A 75 2.32 -8.22 2.50
N ILE A 76 1.90 -9.48 2.43
CA ILE A 76 0.90 -10.05 3.32
C ILE A 76 1.62 -11.07 4.20
N LYS A 77 1.58 -10.84 5.52
CA LYS A 77 2.11 -11.77 6.52
C LYS A 77 1.06 -12.00 7.59
N GLU A 78 0.71 -13.26 7.84
CA GLU A 78 -0.34 -13.64 8.79
C GLU A 78 -1.66 -12.91 8.51
N ARG A 79 -2.00 -12.77 7.21
CA ARG A 79 -3.12 -11.99 6.68
C ARG A 79 -3.00 -10.48 6.79
N TRP A 80 -2.03 -9.93 7.50
CA TRP A 80 -1.88 -8.48 7.63
C TRP A 80 -0.97 -7.89 6.56
N LEU A 81 -1.25 -6.66 6.14
CA LEU A 81 -0.36 -5.91 5.26
C LEU A 81 0.82 -5.38 6.10
N LYS A 82 2.03 -5.77 5.73
CA LYS A 82 3.26 -5.36 6.42
C LYS A 82 4.36 -5.01 5.40
N LEU A 83 5.32 -4.19 5.79
CA LEU A 83 6.57 -4.05 5.06
C LEU A 83 7.37 -5.35 5.15
N THR A 84 7.85 -5.86 4.03
CA THR A 84 8.63 -7.11 3.97
C THR A 84 10.13 -6.84 3.88
N ALA A 85 10.93 -7.91 3.84
CA ALA A 85 12.37 -7.79 3.68
C ALA A 85 12.72 -7.28 2.28
N ALA A 86 13.89 -6.66 2.16
CA ALA A 86 14.37 -6.19 0.87
C ALA A 86 14.61 -7.36 -0.09
N GLY A 87 14.16 -7.21 -1.34
CA GLY A 87 14.27 -8.24 -2.37
C GLY A 87 13.19 -9.32 -2.31
N GLU A 88 12.33 -9.33 -1.29
CA GLU A 88 11.18 -10.24 -1.23
C GLU A 88 10.17 -9.84 -2.31
N GLN A 89 9.84 -10.76 -3.23
CA GLN A 89 8.83 -10.51 -4.25
C GLN A 89 7.44 -10.77 -3.69
N THR A 90 6.75 -9.69 -3.35
CA THR A 90 5.33 -9.72 -2.98
C THR A 90 4.51 -9.33 -4.21
N ALA A 91 4.44 -10.22 -5.20
CA ALA A 91 3.67 -9.94 -6.41
C ALA A 91 2.17 -9.89 -6.07
N MET A 92 1.64 -8.67 -6.00
CA MET A 92 0.19 -8.40 -5.90
C MET A 92 -0.31 -8.06 -7.30
N LYS A 93 -1.59 -8.22 -7.59
CA LYS A 93 -2.17 -7.69 -8.84
C LYS A 93 -2.68 -6.27 -8.60
N LEU A 94 -2.67 -5.41 -9.61
CA LEU A 94 -3.30 -4.09 -9.48
C LEU A 94 -4.78 -4.20 -9.06
N SER A 95 -5.48 -5.25 -9.53
CA SER A 95 -6.86 -5.54 -9.15
C SER A 95 -7.04 -5.83 -7.65
N ASP A 96 -5.98 -6.20 -6.92
CA ASP A 96 -6.07 -6.49 -5.49
C ASP A 96 -6.48 -5.26 -4.68
N LEU A 97 -6.13 -4.05 -5.16
CA LEU A 97 -6.62 -2.79 -4.61
C LEU A 97 -8.14 -2.61 -4.74
N ARG A 98 -8.86 -3.44 -5.51
CA ARG A 98 -10.32 -3.32 -5.64
C ARG A 98 -11.09 -4.16 -4.64
N ASN A 99 -10.54 -5.28 -4.17
CA ASN A 99 -11.33 -6.27 -3.43
C ASN A 99 -10.54 -7.21 -2.50
N ARG A 100 -9.22 -7.06 -2.37
CA ARG A 100 -8.40 -7.98 -1.57
C ARG A 100 -8.10 -7.46 -0.18
N PHE A 101 -8.15 -6.14 0.05
CA PHE A 101 -7.71 -5.54 1.31
C PHE A 101 -8.85 -4.85 2.03
N SER A 102 -8.93 -5.04 3.34
CA SER A 102 -9.87 -4.36 4.24
C SER A 102 -9.12 -3.81 5.44
N SER A 103 -9.72 -2.85 6.13
CA SER A 103 -9.25 -2.34 7.40
C SER A 103 -10.07 -2.93 8.55
N SER A 104 -9.43 -3.12 9.71
CA SER A 104 -10.08 -3.62 10.93
C SER A 104 -10.70 -2.49 11.75
N ASP A 105 -11.03 -2.75 13.02
CA ASP A 105 -11.39 -1.69 13.96
C ASP A 105 -10.21 -0.75 14.22
N ARG A 106 -10.57 0.48 14.59
CA ARG A 106 -9.61 1.55 14.88
C ARG A 106 -8.93 1.29 16.21
N THR A 107 -7.62 1.51 16.25
CA THR A 107 -6.77 1.33 17.43
C THR A 107 -5.70 2.41 17.50
N SER A 108 -5.13 2.62 18.69
CA SER A 108 -3.96 3.47 18.86
C SER A 108 -2.72 2.79 18.26
N ILE A 109 -1.93 3.54 17.50
CA ILE A 109 -0.69 3.01 16.90
C ILE A 109 0.44 3.20 17.91
N ALA A 110 1.06 2.09 18.34
CA ALA A 110 2.12 2.14 19.34
C ALA A 110 3.26 3.09 18.95
N GLY A 111 3.62 4.00 19.86
CA GLY A 111 4.69 4.98 19.65
C GLY A 111 4.32 6.14 18.71
N LYS A 112 3.03 6.31 18.39
CA LYS A 112 2.51 7.43 17.61
C LYS A 112 1.31 8.04 18.32
N ASP A 113 1.15 9.36 18.21
CA ASP A 113 -0.07 10.06 18.63
C ASP A 113 -1.11 10.07 17.49
N VAL A 114 -1.37 8.89 16.94
CA VAL A 114 -2.22 8.69 15.76
C VAL A 114 -3.03 7.41 15.97
N THR A 115 -4.30 7.45 15.56
CA THR A 115 -5.14 6.25 15.49
C THR A 115 -5.18 5.71 14.07
N GLY A 116 -5.37 4.40 13.94
CA GLY A 116 -5.52 3.80 12.64
C GLY A 116 -6.21 2.46 12.68
N LYS A 117 -6.61 1.98 11.50
CA LYS A 117 -7.22 0.67 11.32
C LYS A 117 -6.22 -0.24 10.61
N PRO A 118 -5.65 -1.27 11.27
CA PRO A 118 -4.77 -2.23 10.63
C PRO A 118 -5.36 -2.79 9.31
N LEU A 119 -4.57 -2.78 8.24
CA LEU A 119 -4.96 -3.35 6.95
C LEU A 119 -4.64 -4.84 6.89
N PHE A 120 -5.59 -5.61 6.38
CA PHE A 120 -5.48 -7.06 6.22
C PHE A 120 -6.09 -7.56 4.91
N GLU A 121 -5.67 -8.75 4.52
CA GLU A 121 -6.19 -9.52 3.41
C GLU A 121 -7.57 -10.11 3.76
N ARG A 122 -8.53 -9.80 2.90
CA ARG A 122 -9.89 -10.34 2.91
C ARG A 122 -10.27 -10.72 1.48
N GLN A 123 -10.08 -11.99 1.14
CA GLN A 123 -10.35 -12.48 -0.21
C GLN A 123 -11.83 -12.31 -0.59
N GLY A 124 -12.09 -11.70 -1.75
CA GLY A 124 -13.42 -11.59 -2.35
C GLY A 124 -14.37 -10.57 -1.69
N ASN A 125 -13.97 -9.92 -0.60
CA ASN A 125 -14.83 -8.94 0.10
C ASN A 125 -14.01 -7.84 0.81
N GLY A 126 -12.88 -7.46 0.21
CA GLY A 126 -12.12 -6.28 0.60
C GLY A 126 -12.83 -4.99 0.20
N GLN A 127 -12.31 -3.87 0.71
CA GLN A 127 -12.73 -2.53 0.36
C GLN A 127 -12.11 -2.11 -0.98
N TYR A 128 -12.73 -1.11 -1.62
CA TYR A 128 -12.21 -0.51 -2.84
C TYR A 128 -11.21 0.59 -2.50
N TRP A 129 -10.01 0.51 -3.07
CA TRP A 129 -8.94 1.47 -2.93
C TRP A 129 -8.64 2.15 -4.26
N GLU A 130 -8.21 3.41 -4.20
CA GLU A 130 -7.80 4.18 -5.38
C GLU A 130 -6.44 4.85 -5.17
N LEU A 131 -5.73 5.04 -6.29
CA LEU A 131 -4.48 5.78 -6.31
C LEU A 131 -4.80 7.27 -6.54
N VAL A 132 -4.43 8.11 -5.58
CA VAL A 132 -4.55 9.57 -5.66
C VAL A 132 -3.15 10.14 -5.80
N SER A 133 -2.94 11.12 -6.68
CA SER A 133 -1.64 11.78 -6.83
C SER A 133 -1.17 12.34 -5.49
N ALA A 134 0.06 11.99 -5.09
CA ALA A 134 0.67 12.47 -3.86
C ALA A 134 1.37 13.82 -4.03
#